data_AF-A0A7W0QRF3-F1
#
_entry.id   AF-A0A7W0QRF3-F1
#
_cell.length_a   1.000
_cell.length_b   1.000
_cell.length_c   1.000
_cell.angle_alpha   90.00
_cell.angle_beta   90.00
_cell.angle_gamma   90.00
#
_symmetry.space_group_name_H-M   'P 1'
#
loop_
_entity.id
_entity.type
_entity.pdbx_description
1 polymer ?
#
loop_
_entity_poly.entity_id
_entity_poly.type
_entity_poly.pdbx_seq_one_letter_code
_entity_poly.pdbx_strand_id
1 'polypeptide(L)'
;MDQTNLVIVFPIVCSMLSALCGAVILRDALTRPRSDKIVWAIAFAMFALAAGADAAGIAFGWSHWLAKLYYATGPALVVAFLAIGQLYLLFPGTMRRFGVGLTLLVTALWVSLVVNAPIDNSRLATDGWDAIERGGEMVAVTILINSVGTAIIVGGTAWSVWRYRRRGVHRQRMIGCGLICAGTLVVAAGGSLTRLGHYEYLYIAMAIGVSMIFGGVLVSRRPEREVVQSSAVASGVALDGAVVSSRAAPIGHVNALACVDDLLQRPDAELDRFCAEWSVPREDAPAMSRTDARRGWRLRLLLSPEAVALFDSLPVGARRQVSTLYHDVLTWERPAREEITGIVPAPEPVIAARQA
;
A
#
# COMPACT_ATOMS: atom_id res chain seq x y z
N MET A 1 27.49 -22.77 -22.42
CA MET A 1 26.15 -22.23 -22.77
C MET A 1 26.38 -21.19 -23.85
N ASP A 2 25.82 -21.39 -25.04
CA ASP A 2 25.91 -20.38 -26.12
C ASP A 2 25.36 -19.03 -25.66
N GLN A 3 26.01 -17.95 -26.09
CA GLN A 3 25.66 -16.56 -25.76
C GLN A 3 24.18 -16.25 -26.05
N THR A 4 23.63 -16.85 -27.12
CA THR A 4 22.20 -16.76 -27.49
C THR A 4 21.27 -17.30 -26.40
N ASN A 5 21.65 -18.38 -25.69
CA ASN A 5 20.83 -18.95 -24.61
C ASN A 5 20.78 -18.04 -23.38
N LEU A 6 21.85 -17.29 -23.08
CA LEU A 6 21.84 -16.33 -21.98
C LEU A 6 20.99 -15.11 -22.31
N VAL A 7 21.06 -14.62 -23.55
CA VAL A 7 20.34 -13.41 -24.00
C VAL A 7 18.83 -13.60 -23.97
N ILE A 8 18.31 -14.79 -24.30
CA ILE A 8 16.86 -15.05 -24.30
C ILE A 8 16.28 -15.40 -22.93
N VAL A 9 17.07 -16.03 -22.04
CA VAL A 9 16.56 -16.53 -20.75
C VAL A 9 16.14 -15.40 -19.82
N PHE A 10 16.90 -14.31 -19.74
CA PHE A 10 16.57 -13.21 -18.81
C PHE A 10 15.28 -12.45 -19.18
N PRO A 11 15.01 -12.10 -20.45
CA PRO A 11 13.71 -11.57 -20.87
C PRO A 11 12.54 -12.52 -20.54
N ILE A 12 12.69 -13.84 -20.77
CA ILE A 12 11.66 -14.82 -20.41
C ILE A 12 11.39 -14.80 -18.90
N VAL A 13 12.44 -14.86 -18.09
CA VAL A 13 12.32 -14.81 -16.62
C VAL A 13 11.67 -13.51 -16.17
N CYS A 14 12.06 -12.36 -16.73
CA CYS A 14 11.44 -11.06 -16.45
C CYS A 14 9.95 -11.06 -16.80
N SER A 15 9.60 -11.61 -17.97
CA SER A 15 8.22 -11.70 -18.44
C SER A 15 7.38 -12.55 -17.48
N MET A 16 7.86 -13.73 -17.10
CA MET A 16 7.19 -14.63 -16.18
C MET A 16 7.01 -14.01 -14.79
N LEU A 17 8.07 -13.44 -14.21
CA LEU A 17 8.00 -12.81 -12.89
C LEU A 17 7.04 -11.61 -12.88
N SER A 18 7.07 -10.80 -13.93
CA SER A 18 6.14 -9.67 -14.09
C SER A 18 4.70 -10.16 -14.24
N ALA A 19 4.45 -11.19 -15.04
CA ALA A 19 3.13 -11.77 -15.22
C ALA A 19 2.57 -12.35 -13.91
N LEU A 20 3.40 -13.08 -13.16
CA LEU A 20 3.02 -13.62 -11.84
C LEU A 20 2.72 -12.50 -10.84
N CYS A 21 3.58 -11.48 -10.76
CA CYS A 21 3.35 -10.31 -9.91
C CYS A 21 2.05 -9.59 -10.28
N GLY A 22 1.84 -9.36 -11.58
CA GLY A 22 0.64 -8.75 -12.14
C GLY A 22 -0.62 -9.55 -11.82
N ALA A 23 -0.61 -10.87 -11.99
CA ALA A 23 -1.73 -11.76 -11.68
C ALA A 23 -2.08 -11.74 -10.17
N VAL A 24 -1.05 -11.74 -9.32
CA VAL A 24 -1.20 -11.64 -7.86
C VAL A 24 -1.84 -10.31 -7.47
N ILE A 25 -1.41 -9.18 -8.06
CA ILE A 25 -2.01 -7.85 -7.83
C ILE A 25 -3.42 -7.75 -8.42
N LEU A 26 -3.65 -8.31 -9.60
CA LEU A 26 -4.95 -8.33 -10.26
C LEU A 26 -5.98 -9.09 -9.43
N ARG A 27 -5.65 -10.25 -8.88
CA ARG A 27 -6.53 -11.00 -7.97
C ARG A 27 -6.94 -10.14 -6.76
N ASP A 28 -6.01 -9.36 -6.22
CA ASP A 28 -6.31 -8.44 -5.12
C ASP A 28 -7.18 -7.26 -5.55
N ALA A 29 -7.05 -6.81 -6.80
CA ALA A 29 -7.87 -5.76 -7.38
C ALA A 29 -9.30 -6.24 -7.66
N LEU A 30 -9.47 -7.50 -8.09
CA LEU A 30 -10.79 -8.09 -8.33
C LEU A 30 -11.55 -8.36 -7.04
N THR A 31 -10.85 -8.78 -5.98
CA THR A 31 -11.48 -9.06 -4.67
C THR A 31 -11.74 -7.81 -3.83
N ARG A 32 -10.83 -6.83 -3.87
CA ARG A 32 -10.93 -5.56 -3.15
C ARG A 32 -10.42 -4.43 -4.04
N PRO A 33 -11.27 -3.89 -4.93
CA PRO A 33 -10.86 -2.93 -5.94
C PRO A 33 -10.34 -1.66 -5.32
N ARG A 34 -9.13 -1.29 -5.74
CA ARG A 34 -8.47 -0.03 -5.42
C ARG A 34 -7.69 0.44 -6.64
N SER A 35 -7.74 1.73 -6.94
CA SER A 35 -7.09 2.32 -8.11
C SER A 35 -5.59 2.04 -8.16
N ASP A 36 -4.90 2.09 -7.02
CA ASP A 36 -3.47 1.76 -6.91
C ASP A 36 -3.16 0.35 -7.45
N LYS A 37 -3.92 -0.66 -7.03
CA LYS A 37 -3.76 -2.05 -7.47
C LYS A 37 -4.03 -2.23 -8.95
N ILE A 38 -5.08 -1.59 -9.48
CA ILE A 38 -5.44 -1.71 -10.90
C ILE A 38 -4.31 -1.17 -11.76
N VAL A 39 -3.82 0.03 -11.46
CA VAL A 39 -2.73 0.65 -12.22
C VAL A 39 -1.44 -0.16 -12.09
N TRP A 40 -1.11 -0.68 -10.91
CA TRP A 40 0.05 -1.58 -10.75
C TRP A 40 -0.10 -2.89 -11.52
N ALA A 41 -1.28 -3.52 -11.51
CA ALA A 41 -1.53 -4.73 -12.29
C ALA A 41 -1.32 -4.49 -13.80
N ILE A 42 -1.80 -3.35 -14.32
CA ILE A 42 -1.55 -2.95 -15.71
C ILE A 42 -0.07 -2.72 -15.96
N ALA A 43 0.66 -2.07 -15.05
CA ALA A 43 2.09 -1.86 -15.18
C ALA A 43 2.86 -3.19 -15.31
N PHE A 44 2.57 -4.17 -14.45
CA PHE A 44 3.22 -5.48 -14.51
C PHE A 44 2.80 -6.30 -15.74
N ALA A 45 1.56 -6.14 -16.22
CA ALA A 45 1.14 -6.74 -17.48
C ALA A 45 1.91 -6.14 -18.68
N MET A 46 2.08 -4.82 -18.72
CA MET A 46 2.91 -4.15 -19.74
C MET A 46 4.37 -4.59 -19.65
N PHE A 47 4.92 -4.74 -18.46
CA PHE A 47 6.29 -5.24 -18.29
C PHE A 47 6.42 -6.68 -18.81
N ALA A 48 5.45 -7.54 -18.48
CA ALA A 48 5.41 -8.90 -19.00
C ALA A 48 5.34 -8.94 -20.53
N LEU A 49 4.52 -8.08 -21.14
CA LEU A 49 4.41 -7.93 -22.58
C LEU A 49 5.70 -7.42 -23.22
N ALA A 50 6.35 -6.41 -22.65
CA ALA A 50 7.61 -5.87 -23.17
C ALA A 50 8.72 -6.93 -23.16
N ALA A 51 8.94 -7.56 -22.01
CA ALA A 51 9.96 -8.59 -21.86
C ALA A 51 9.66 -9.84 -22.71
N GLY A 52 8.37 -10.18 -22.84
CA GLY A 52 7.92 -11.26 -23.71
C GLY A 52 8.09 -10.93 -25.21
N ALA A 53 7.88 -9.67 -25.60
CA ALA A 53 8.09 -9.21 -26.96
C ALA A 53 9.56 -9.26 -27.35
N ASP A 54 10.46 -8.91 -26.44
CA ASP A 54 11.91 -9.04 -26.65
C ASP A 54 12.34 -10.51 -26.78
N ALA A 55 11.89 -11.37 -25.86
CA ALA A 55 12.12 -12.82 -25.95
C ALA A 55 11.61 -13.40 -27.28
N ALA A 56 10.41 -13.00 -27.71
CA ALA A 56 9.82 -13.42 -28.97
C ALA A 56 10.60 -12.89 -30.18
N GLY A 57 11.10 -11.66 -30.12
CA GLY A 57 11.91 -11.07 -31.17
C GLY A 57 13.25 -11.79 -31.35
N ILE A 58 13.88 -12.20 -30.24
CA ILE A 58 15.10 -13.01 -30.24
C ILE A 58 14.82 -14.43 -30.79
N ALA A 59 13.70 -15.05 -30.39
CA ALA A 59 13.38 -16.44 -30.74
C ALA A 59 12.86 -16.63 -32.16
N PHE A 60 11.99 -15.72 -32.62
CA PHE A 60 11.19 -15.87 -33.83
C PHE A 60 11.45 -14.78 -34.86
N GLY A 61 12.33 -13.83 -34.55
CA GLY A 61 12.61 -12.66 -35.37
C GLY A 61 11.69 -11.48 -35.05
N TRP A 62 12.20 -10.28 -35.33
CA TRP A 62 11.48 -9.04 -35.07
C TRP A 62 10.58 -8.65 -36.25
N SER A 63 9.39 -8.15 -35.92
CA SER A 63 8.48 -7.50 -36.86
C SER A 63 8.23 -6.06 -36.44
N HIS A 64 7.71 -5.25 -37.36
CA HIS A 64 7.35 -3.84 -37.08
C HIS A 64 6.41 -3.72 -35.88
N TRP A 65 5.38 -4.57 -35.86
CA TRP A 65 4.42 -4.64 -34.76
C TRP A 65 5.10 -4.99 -33.43
N LEU A 66 5.99 -5.99 -33.43
CA LEU A 66 6.66 -6.45 -32.22
C LEU A 66 7.59 -5.37 -31.63
N ALA A 67 8.32 -4.66 -32.49
CA ALA A 67 9.13 -3.52 -32.09
C ALA A 67 8.29 -2.40 -31.46
N LYS A 68 7.13 -2.08 -32.08
CA LYS A 68 6.18 -1.09 -31.54
C LYS A 68 5.57 -1.53 -30.22
N LEU A 69 5.20 -2.80 -30.08
CA LEU A 69 4.65 -3.36 -28.84
C LEU A 69 5.67 -3.27 -27.70
N TYR A 70 6.91 -3.68 -27.97
CA TYR A 70 8.03 -3.57 -27.03
C TYR A 70 8.21 -2.13 -26.54
N TYR A 71 8.31 -1.16 -27.46
CA TYR A 71 8.50 0.26 -27.11
C TYR A 71 7.30 0.93 -26.47
N ALA A 72 6.08 0.55 -26.86
CA ALA A 72 4.87 1.10 -26.27
C ALA A 72 4.80 0.71 -24.79
N THR A 73 5.15 -0.53 -24.47
CA THR A 73 4.92 -1.10 -23.15
C THR A 73 6.12 -0.95 -22.20
N GLY A 74 7.35 -1.18 -22.65
CA GLY A 74 8.52 -1.27 -21.76
C GLY A 74 9.13 0.06 -21.32
N PRO A 75 9.73 0.83 -22.25
CA PRO A 75 10.65 1.94 -21.92
C PRO A 75 10.11 3.08 -21.06
N ALA A 76 8.80 3.34 -21.05
CA ALA A 76 8.23 4.48 -20.30
C ALA A 76 6.96 4.15 -19.53
N LEU A 77 5.97 3.48 -20.16
CA LEU A 77 4.65 3.30 -19.53
C LEU A 77 4.66 2.43 -18.29
N VAL A 78 5.54 1.43 -18.20
CA VAL A 78 5.71 0.63 -16.98
C VAL A 78 6.05 1.53 -15.79
N VAL A 79 7.05 2.39 -15.94
CA VAL A 79 7.48 3.30 -14.87
C VAL A 79 6.42 4.35 -14.57
N ALA A 80 5.77 4.90 -15.61
CA ALA A 80 4.67 5.85 -15.44
C ALA A 80 3.52 5.26 -14.61
N PHE A 81 3.07 4.05 -14.94
CA PHE A 81 1.96 3.41 -14.24
C PHE A 81 2.34 3.01 -12.81
N LEU A 82 3.54 2.47 -12.58
CA LEU A 82 4.02 2.18 -11.22
C LEU A 82 4.05 3.46 -10.36
N ALA A 83 4.54 4.57 -10.92
CA ALA A 83 4.58 5.86 -10.24
C ALA A 83 3.17 6.42 -9.96
N ILE A 84 2.24 6.33 -10.92
CA ILE A 84 0.85 6.74 -10.72
C ILE A 84 0.20 5.91 -9.60
N GLY A 85 0.40 4.59 -9.58
CA GLY A 85 -0.10 3.76 -8.49
C GLY A 85 0.50 4.14 -7.13
N GLN A 86 1.79 4.52 -7.08
CA GLN A 86 2.40 5.05 -5.88
C GLN A 86 1.78 6.40 -5.46
N LEU A 87 1.45 7.28 -6.41
CA LEU A 87 0.72 8.52 -6.10
C LEU A 87 -0.68 8.25 -5.55
N TYR A 88 -1.39 7.22 -6.03
CA TYR A 88 -2.67 6.81 -5.44
C TYR A 88 -2.52 6.36 -3.99
N LEU A 89 -1.38 5.77 -3.61
CA LEU A 89 -1.08 5.38 -2.23
C LEU A 89 -0.76 6.60 -1.35
N LEU A 90 0.01 7.56 -1.86
CA LEU A 90 0.45 8.73 -1.09
C LEU A 90 -0.61 9.84 -1.01
N PHE A 91 -1.32 10.10 -2.10
CA PHE A 91 -2.24 11.23 -2.26
C PHE A 91 -3.62 10.79 -2.80
N PRO A 92 -4.34 9.89 -2.08
CA PRO A 92 -5.57 9.28 -2.59
C PRO A 92 -6.67 10.31 -2.92
N GLY A 93 -6.76 11.41 -2.17
CA GLY A 93 -7.75 12.46 -2.40
C GLY A 93 -7.55 13.18 -3.74
N THR A 94 -6.31 13.58 -4.03
CA THR A 94 -5.92 14.25 -5.29
C THR A 94 -6.04 13.30 -6.48
N MET A 95 -5.53 12.08 -6.33
CA MET A 95 -5.53 11.10 -7.42
C MET A 95 -6.93 10.59 -7.76
N ARG A 96 -7.88 10.60 -6.81
CA ARG A 96 -9.29 10.32 -7.12
C ARG A 96 -9.90 11.35 -8.09
N ARG A 97 -9.44 12.61 -8.08
CA ARG A 97 -9.96 13.67 -8.96
C ARG A 97 -9.26 13.67 -10.33
N PHE A 98 -7.94 13.56 -10.34
CA PHE A 98 -7.13 13.78 -11.55
C PHE A 98 -6.44 12.53 -12.09
N GLY A 99 -6.38 11.45 -11.31
CA GLY A 99 -5.52 10.31 -11.63
C GLY A 99 -5.88 9.62 -12.94
N VAL A 100 -7.16 9.43 -13.26
CA VAL A 100 -7.58 8.84 -14.54
C VAL A 100 -7.17 9.73 -15.72
N GLY A 101 -7.41 11.04 -15.63
CA GLY A 101 -7.02 11.99 -16.67
C GLY A 101 -5.50 12.02 -16.88
N LEU A 102 -4.73 12.01 -15.79
CA LEU A 102 -3.27 11.93 -15.85
C LEU A 102 -2.79 10.63 -16.52
N THR A 103 -3.37 9.48 -16.14
CA THR A 103 -3.04 8.18 -16.76
C THR A 103 -3.33 8.19 -18.25
N LEU A 104 -4.51 8.66 -18.66
CA LEU A 104 -4.90 8.73 -20.07
C LEU A 104 -4.01 9.69 -20.86
N LEU A 105 -3.68 10.86 -20.31
CA LEU A 105 -2.82 11.84 -20.95
C LEU A 105 -1.41 11.28 -21.19
N VAL A 106 -0.78 10.71 -20.16
CA VAL A 106 0.57 10.13 -20.28
C VAL A 106 0.56 8.95 -21.25
N THR A 107 -0.48 8.11 -21.22
CA THR A 107 -0.62 6.99 -22.14
C THR A 107 -0.78 7.46 -23.59
N ALA A 108 -1.69 8.40 -23.84
CA ALA A 108 -1.94 8.94 -25.17
C ALA A 108 -0.70 9.63 -25.74
N LEU A 109 -0.02 10.45 -24.93
CA LEU A 109 1.23 11.12 -25.33
C LEU A 109 2.29 10.08 -25.72
N TRP A 110 2.60 9.12 -24.85
CA TRP A 110 3.63 8.13 -25.14
C TRP A 110 3.29 7.24 -26.34
N VAL A 111 2.07 6.70 -26.39
CA VAL A 111 1.65 5.83 -27.49
C VAL A 111 1.65 6.60 -28.81
N SER A 112 1.27 7.88 -28.82
CA SER A 112 1.34 8.70 -30.04
C SER A 112 2.77 8.85 -30.55
N LEU A 113 3.75 9.07 -29.68
CA LEU A 113 5.16 9.13 -30.08
C LEU A 113 5.64 7.77 -30.63
N VAL A 114 5.30 6.67 -29.96
CA VAL A 114 5.70 5.33 -30.40
C VAL A 114 5.06 4.97 -31.73
N VAL A 115 3.76 5.20 -31.93
CA VAL A 115 3.06 4.84 -33.17
C VAL A 115 3.60 5.62 -34.36
N ASN A 116 3.88 6.92 -34.19
CA ASN A 116 4.35 7.78 -35.27
C ASN A 116 5.86 7.71 -35.54
N ALA A 117 6.67 7.12 -34.64
CA ALA A 117 8.10 7.00 -34.87
C ALA A 117 8.40 6.11 -36.11
N PRO A 118 9.36 6.46 -36.96
CA PRO A 118 9.81 5.57 -38.04
C PRO A 118 10.44 4.28 -37.50
N ILE A 119 10.48 3.25 -38.35
CA ILE A 119 11.21 2.00 -38.07
C ILE A 119 12.37 1.89 -39.05
N ASP A 120 13.59 1.77 -38.52
CA ASP A 120 14.78 1.45 -39.28
C ASP A 120 14.78 -0.04 -39.65
N ASN A 121 14.42 -0.32 -40.91
CA ASN A 121 14.36 -1.68 -41.44
C ASN A 121 15.73 -2.37 -41.47
N SER A 122 16.83 -1.61 -41.50
CA SER A 122 18.19 -2.19 -41.52
C SER A 122 18.54 -2.84 -40.17
N ARG A 123 18.01 -2.28 -39.08
CA ARG A 123 18.22 -2.78 -37.71
C ARG A 123 17.20 -3.81 -37.28
N LEU A 124 16.06 -3.90 -37.95
CA LEU A 124 14.99 -4.80 -37.54
C LEU A 124 15.46 -6.26 -37.45
N ALA A 125 16.30 -6.72 -38.37
CA ALA A 125 16.77 -8.10 -38.40
C ALA A 125 17.85 -8.41 -37.35
N THR A 126 18.64 -7.43 -36.92
CA THR A 126 19.79 -7.63 -36.01
C THR A 126 19.48 -7.15 -34.59
N ASP A 127 18.86 -5.98 -34.46
CA ASP A 127 18.62 -5.22 -33.23
C ASP A 127 17.21 -4.64 -33.22
N GLY A 128 16.19 -5.48 -33.38
CA GLY A 128 14.81 -5.01 -33.49
C GLY A 128 14.28 -4.25 -32.25
N TRP A 129 14.90 -4.46 -31.08
CA TRP A 129 14.67 -3.66 -29.87
C TRP A 129 15.16 -2.20 -30.00
N ASP A 130 16.06 -1.91 -30.94
CA ASP A 130 16.63 -0.59 -31.24
C ASP A 130 16.15 -0.03 -32.59
N ALA A 131 15.25 -0.74 -33.28
CA ALA A 131 14.80 -0.38 -34.63
C ALA A 131 13.85 0.81 -34.68
N ILE A 132 13.30 1.28 -33.55
CA ILE A 132 12.52 2.53 -33.53
C ILE A 132 13.47 3.72 -33.54
N GLU A 133 13.30 4.60 -34.53
CA GLU A 133 13.99 5.88 -34.56
C GLU A 133 13.46 6.80 -33.46
N ARG A 134 14.36 7.23 -32.57
CA ARG A 134 14.02 8.05 -31.41
C ARG A 134 14.33 9.52 -31.68
N GLY A 135 13.30 10.29 -32.04
CA GLY A 135 13.36 11.75 -32.09
C GLY A 135 13.70 12.37 -30.74
N GLY A 136 14.15 13.62 -30.74
CA GLY A 136 14.56 14.34 -29.52
C GLY A 136 13.44 14.43 -28.48
N GLU A 137 12.21 14.60 -28.93
CA GLU A 137 10.99 14.60 -28.13
C GLU A 137 10.73 13.25 -27.44
N MET A 138 10.92 12.13 -28.16
CA MET A 138 10.75 10.79 -27.59
C MET A 138 11.79 10.53 -26.51
N VAL A 139 13.06 10.89 -26.78
CA VAL A 139 14.14 10.79 -25.80
C VAL A 139 13.85 11.64 -24.58
N ALA A 140 13.45 12.90 -24.76
CA ALA A 140 13.13 13.82 -23.66
C ALA A 140 11.98 13.30 -22.78
N VAL A 141 10.88 12.85 -23.39
CA VAL A 141 9.73 12.28 -22.66
C VAL A 141 10.12 11.01 -21.92
N THR A 142 10.94 10.13 -22.54
CA THR A 142 11.45 8.92 -21.89
C THR A 142 12.28 9.25 -20.65
N ILE A 143 13.19 10.22 -20.77
CA ILE A 143 14.04 10.68 -19.65
C ILE A 143 13.17 11.24 -18.53
N LEU A 144 12.21 12.10 -18.88
CA LEU A 144 11.33 12.74 -17.91
C LEU A 144 10.50 11.71 -17.15
N ILE A 145 9.79 10.83 -17.87
CA ILE A 145 8.93 9.80 -17.27
C ILE A 145 9.74 8.88 -16.37
N ASN A 146 10.89 8.38 -16.83
CA ASN A 146 11.69 7.46 -16.05
C ASN A 146 12.32 8.12 -14.82
N SER A 147 12.80 9.36 -14.94
CA SER A 147 13.45 10.06 -13.82
C SER A 147 12.42 10.46 -12.77
N VAL A 148 11.33 11.11 -13.18
CA VAL A 148 10.26 11.54 -12.26
C VAL A 148 9.53 10.33 -11.68
N GLY A 149 9.22 9.33 -12.50
CA GLY A 149 8.55 8.11 -12.05
C GLY A 149 9.38 7.31 -11.06
N THR A 150 10.67 7.10 -11.35
CA THR A 150 11.60 6.48 -10.39
C THR A 150 11.66 7.28 -9.09
N ALA A 151 11.78 8.61 -9.15
CA ALA A 151 11.82 9.46 -7.95
C ALA A 151 10.55 9.35 -7.11
N ILE A 152 9.37 9.27 -7.73
CA ILE A 152 8.09 9.07 -7.04
C ILE A 152 8.05 7.69 -6.35
N ILE A 153 8.44 6.62 -7.06
CA ILE A 153 8.40 5.26 -6.51
C ILE A 153 9.39 5.12 -5.35
N VAL A 154 10.65 5.50 -5.58
CA VAL A 154 11.73 5.42 -4.59
C VAL A 154 11.43 6.34 -3.41
N GLY A 155 11.07 7.60 -3.65
CA GLY A 155 10.73 8.55 -2.60
C GLY A 155 9.53 8.08 -1.76
N GLY A 156 8.47 7.60 -2.40
CA GLY A 156 7.27 7.12 -1.72
C GLY A 156 7.51 5.84 -0.90
N THR A 157 8.29 4.91 -1.43
CA THR A 157 8.62 3.65 -0.72
C THR A 157 9.63 3.89 0.40
N ALA A 158 10.66 4.71 0.18
CA ALA A 158 11.63 5.11 1.22
C ALA A 158 10.95 5.89 2.35
N TRP A 159 10.06 6.83 2.03
CA TRP A 159 9.25 7.52 3.03
C TRP A 159 8.39 6.55 3.85
N SER A 160 7.77 5.57 3.19
CA SER A 160 6.99 4.53 3.87
C SER A 160 7.87 3.69 4.82
N VAL A 161 9.07 3.29 4.37
CA VAL A 161 10.04 2.57 5.21
C VAL A 161 10.41 3.39 6.44
N TRP A 162 10.82 4.65 6.24
CA TRP A 162 11.20 5.56 7.32
C TRP A 162 10.05 5.76 8.33
N ARG A 163 8.84 6.01 7.82
CA ARG A 163 7.63 6.21 8.64
C ARG A 163 7.30 4.97 9.47
N TYR A 164 7.32 3.78 8.88
CA TYR A 164 7.04 2.54 9.60
C TYR A 164 8.14 2.21 10.62
N ARG A 165 9.41 2.46 10.27
CA ARG A 165 10.55 2.30 11.18
C ARG A 165 10.45 3.22 12.39
N ARG A 166 10.14 4.51 12.19
CA ARG A 166 9.97 5.49 13.28
C ARG A 166 8.84 5.10 14.24
N ARG A 167 7.75 4.56 13.71
CA ARG A 167 6.56 4.21 14.51
C ARG A 167 6.61 2.80 15.11
N GLY A 168 7.57 1.96 14.71
CA GLY A 168 7.68 0.58 15.20
C GLY A 168 6.50 -0.32 14.81
N VAL A 169 5.76 0.01 13.74
CA VAL A 169 4.56 -0.71 13.29
C VAL A 169 4.69 -1.19 11.84
N HIS A 170 3.89 -2.18 11.46
CA HIS A 170 3.80 -2.70 10.09
C HIS A 170 5.14 -3.21 9.53
N ARG A 171 5.84 -4.06 10.27
CA ARG A 171 7.18 -4.55 9.93
C ARG A 171 7.21 -5.22 8.56
N GLN A 172 6.17 -5.98 8.22
CA GLN A 172 6.12 -6.67 6.94
C GLN A 172 5.95 -5.68 5.78
N ARG A 173 5.09 -4.67 5.93
CA ARG A 173 4.97 -3.59 4.94
C ARG A 173 6.24 -2.78 4.81
N MET A 174 6.95 -2.54 5.91
CA MET A 174 8.25 -1.88 5.89
C MET A 174 9.28 -2.66 5.07
N ILE A 175 9.44 -3.97 5.33
CA ILE A 175 10.35 -4.82 4.56
C ILE A 175 9.93 -4.86 3.08
N GLY A 176 8.62 -4.99 2.83
CA GLY A 176 8.07 -5.00 1.49
C GLY A 176 8.35 -3.71 0.71
N CYS A 177 8.11 -2.54 1.32
CA CYS A 177 8.47 -1.25 0.73
C CYS A 177 9.97 -1.11 0.50
N GLY A 178 10.81 -1.62 1.42
CA GLY A 178 12.27 -1.62 1.24
C GLY A 178 12.71 -2.45 0.04
N LEU A 179 12.13 -3.64 -0.15
CA LEU A 179 12.40 -4.49 -1.32
C LEU A 179 11.94 -3.85 -2.63
N ILE A 180 10.76 -3.21 -2.64
CA ILE A 180 10.26 -2.49 -3.82
C ILE A 180 11.17 -1.30 -4.14
N CYS A 181 11.58 -0.53 -3.14
CA CYS A 181 12.51 0.60 -3.30
C CYS A 181 13.84 0.13 -3.92
N ALA A 182 14.47 -0.89 -3.34
CA ALA A 182 15.74 -1.40 -3.80
C ALA A 182 15.63 -2.05 -5.19
N GLY A 183 14.59 -2.84 -5.45
CA GLY A 183 14.35 -3.43 -6.76
C GLY A 183 14.09 -2.38 -7.85
N THR A 184 13.40 -1.28 -7.52
CA THR A 184 13.20 -0.16 -8.46
C THR A 184 14.53 0.51 -8.82
N LEU A 185 15.42 0.71 -7.84
CA LEU A 185 16.75 1.26 -8.09
C LEU A 185 17.61 0.33 -8.97
N VAL A 186 17.52 -0.98 -8.76
CA VAL A 186 18.22 -1.97 -9.61
C VAL A 186 17.70 -1.92 -11.06
N VAL A 187 16.37 -1.86 -11.27
CA VAL A 187 15.79 -1.69 -12.61
C VAL A 187 16.26 -0.38 -13.26
N ALA A 188 16.22 0.73 -12.51
CA ALA A 188 16.63 2.04 -13.01
C ALA A 188 18.13 2.09 -13.39
N ALA A 189 18.99 1.41 -12.64
CA ALA A 189 20.40 1.26 -12.98
C ALA A 189 20.58 0.46 -14.28
N GLY A 190 19.82 -0.63 -14.47
CA GLY A 190 19.79 -1.40 -15.72
C GLY A 190 19.43 -0.55 -16.94
N GLY A 191 18.39 0.28 -16.84
CA GLY A 191 18.01 1.20 -17.91
C GLY A 191 18.99 2.35 -18.15
N SER A 192 19.88 2.63 -17.20
CA SER A 192 20.97 3.60 -17.39
C SER A 192 22.15 2.98 -18.14
N LEU A 193 22.43 1.69 -17.89
CA LEU A 193 23.49 0.92 -18.55
C LEU A 193 23.27 0.75 -20.06
N THR A 194 22.01 0.66 -20.52
CA THR A 194 21.70 0.61 -21.96
C THR A 194 22.15 1.86 -22.69
N ARG A 195 22.09 3.02 -22.03
CA ARG A 195 22.57 4.30 -22.61
C ARG A 195 24.08 4.39 -22.68
N LEU A 196 24.78 3.55 -21.90
CA LEU A 196 26.23 3.40 -21.93
C LEU A 196 26.66 2.31 -22.94
N GLY A 197 25.73 1.77 -23.73
CA GLY A 197 26.01 0.78 -24.78
C GLY A 197 25.96 -0.67 -24.32
N HIS A 198 25.57 -0.94 -23.06
CA HIS A 198 25.54 -2.29 -22.51
C HIS A 198 24.11 -2.84 -22.38
N TYR A 199 23.51 -3.23 -23.51
CA TYR A 199 22.16 -3.79 -23.54
C TYR A 199 22.08 -5.17 -22.87
N GLU A 200 23.15 -5.94 -22.96
CA GLU A 200 23.27 -7.31 -22.44
C GLU A 200 23.00 -7.42 -20.93
N TYR A 201 23.20 -6.33 -20.17
CA TYR A 201 22.95 -6.30 -18.73
C TYR A 201 21.55 -5.82 -18.35
N LEU A 202 20.77 -5.28 -19.30
CA LEU A 202 19.44 -4.72 -19.03
C LEU A 202 18.53 -5.75 -18.37
N TYR A 203 18.37 -6.92 -19.01
CA TYR A 203 17.45 -7.94 -18.52
C TYR A 203 17.97 -8.70 -17.30
N ILE A 204 19.28 -8.71 -17.08
CA ILE A 204 19.86 -9.24 -15.84
C ILE A 204 19.46 -8.33 -14.68
N ALA A 205 19.67 -7.02 -14.81
CA ALA A 205 19.25 -6.04 -13.81
C ALA A 205 17.73 -6.04 -13.62
N MET A 206 16.95 -6.12 -14.69
CA MET A 206 15.49 -6.21 -14.61
C MET A 206 15.02 -7.48 -13.91
N ALA A 207 15.63 -8.65 -14.16
CA ALA A 207 15.26 -9.91 -13.53
C ALA A 207 15.49 -9.86 -12.01
N ILE A 208 16.63 -9.31 -11.59
CA ILE A 208 16.96 -9.12 -10.17
C ILE A 208 15.98 -8.11 -9.55
N GLY A 209 15.81 -6.95 -10.18
CA GLY A 209 14.97 -5.88 -9.66
C GLY A 209 13.49 -6.26 -9.58
N VAL A 210 12.93 -6.94 -10.60
CA VAL A 210 11.55 -7.41 -10.58
C VAL A 210 11.34 -8.53 -9.56
N SER A 211 12.34 -9.40 -9.34
CA SER A 211 12.30 -10.41 -8.28
C SER A 211 12.19 -9.75 -6.90
N MET A 212 12.98 -8.69 -6.66
CA MET A 212 12.92 -7.91 -5.41
C MET A 212 11.57 -7.22 -5.25
N ILE A 213 11.08 -6.55 -6.29
CA ILE A 213 9.77 -5.88 -6.27
C ILE A 213 8.66 -6.88 -5.99
N PHE A 214 8.64 -8.02 -6.70
CA PHE A 214 7.63 -9.07 -6.50
C PHE A 214 7.71 -9.66 -5.08
N GLY A 215 8.92 -9.96 -4.60
CA GLY A 215 9.14 -10.37 -3.21
C GLY A 215 8.60 -9.34 -2.22
N GLY A 216 8.81 -8.04 -2.49
CA GLY A 216 8.27 -6.95 -1.68
C GLY A 216 6.74 -6.88 -1.67
N VAL A 217 6.10 -7.13 -2.81
CA VAL A 217 4.64 -7.27 -2.93
C VAL A 217 4.13 -8.45 -2.09
N LEU A 218 4.78 -9.62 -2.18
CA LEU A 218 4.41 -10.81 -1.42
C LEU A 218 4.57 -10.60 0.09
N VAL A 219 5.66 -9.97 0.53
CA VAL A 219 5.90 -9.67 1.94
C VAL A 219 4.87 -8.66 2.47
N SER A 220 4.53 -7.62 1.70
CA SER A 220 3.55 -6.59 2.10
C SER A 220 2.13 -7.12 2.31
N ARG A 221 1.81 -8.29 1.74
CA ARG A 221 0.51 -8.96 1.85
C ARG A 221 0.37 -9.83 3.08
N ARG A 222 1.48 -10.22 3.70
CA ARG A 222 1.43 -11.08 4.87
C ARG A 222 0.69 -10.32 6.00
N PRO A 223 -0.12 -11.01 6.81
CA PRO A 223 -0.73 -10.40 7.98
C PRO A 223 0.37 -10.07 8.98
N GLU A 224 0.31 -8.85 9.55
CA GLU A 224 1.28 -8.42 10.55
C GLU A 224 1.32 -9.47 11.67
N ARG A 225 2.53 -9.94 12.00
CA ARG A 225 2.69 -10.92 13.07
C ARG A 225 2.38 -10.17 14.35
N GLU A 226 1.22 -10.45 14.93
CA GLU A 226 0.88 -9.97 16.27
C GLU A 226 2.03 -10.41 17.18
N VAL A 227 2.74 -9.44 17.76
CA VAL A 227 3.79 -9.73 18.73
C VAL A 227 3.08 -10.34 19.93
N VAL A 228 2.98 -11.67 19.96
CA VAL A 228 2.67 -12.40 21.17
C VAL A 228 3.80 -12.05 22.12
N GLN A 229 3.56 -11.11 23.02
CA GLN A 229 4.38 -10.96 24.22
C GLN A 229 4.35 -12.32 24.90
N SER A 230 5.42 -13.07 24.75
CA SER A 230 5.68 -14.24 25.56
C SER A 230 5.96 -13.72 26.97
N SER A 231 4.88 -13.46 27.73
CA SER A 231 4.96 -13.54 29.18
C SER A 231 4.98 -15.02 29.50
N ALA A 232 6.19 -15.55 29.63
CA ALA A 232 6.41 -16.67 30.52
C ALA A 232 5.96 -16.23 31.92
N VAL A 233 4.76 -16.64 32.32
CA VAL A 233 4.43 -16.81 33.74
C VAL A 233 3.72 -18.15 33.87
N ALA A 234 4.43 -19.05 34.54
CA ALA A 234 3.94 -20.32 34.99
C ALA A 234 2.66 -20.16 35.81
N SER A 235 1.69 -21.04 35.60
CA SER A 235 0.99 -21.76 36.68
C SER A 235 0.13 -22.84 36.05
N GLY A 236 0.45 -24.09 36.40
CA GLY A 236 -0.38 -25.23 36.02
C GLY A 236 -1.66 -25.22 36.83
N VAL A 237 -2.79 -25.44 36.15
CA VAL A 237 -3.92 -26.22 36.64
C VAL A 237 -4.54 -26.88 35.40
N ALA A 238 -4.57 -28.21 35.41
CA ALA A 238 -5.33 -28.99 34.44
C ALA A 238 -6.82 -28.90 34.77
N LEU A 239 -7.66 -28.55 33.79
CA LEU A 239 -9.07 -28.88 33.78
C LEU A 239 -9.50 -29.28 32.36
N ASP A 240 -10.15 -30.42 32.29
CA ASP A 240 -10.78 -31.02 31.11
C ASP A 240 -11.77 -30.08 30.42
N GLY A 241 -11.84 -30.21 29.08
CA GLY A 241 -13.05 -29.88 28.32
C GLY A 241 -12.97 -28.64 27.42
N ALA A 242 -13.05 -28.90 26.10
CA ALA A 242 -13.40 -27.97 25.03
C ALA A 242 -12.48 -26.74 24.82
N VAL A 243 -11.44 -26.94 23.99
CA VAL A 243 -10.65 -25.84 23.40
C VAL A 243 -11.49 -25.14 22.32
N VAL A 244 -12.26 -24.13 22.72
CA VAL A 244 -12.61 -23.02 21.82
C VAL A 244 -11.45 -22.05 21.88
N SER A 245 -10.70 -21.94 20.77
CA SER A 245 -9.64 -20.95 20.60
C SER A 245 -10.25 -19.54 20.59
N SER A 246 -10.38 -18.92 21.77
CA SER A 246 -10.65 -17.50 21.88
C SER A 246 -9.32 -16.77 21.63
N ARG A 247 -9.27 -15.96 20.57
CA ARG A 247 -8.27 -14.89 20.50
C ARG A 247 -8.52 -14.00 21.72
N ALA A 248 -7.63 -14.04 22.71
CA ALA A 248 -7.72 -13.15 23.85
C ALA A 248 -7.73 -11.71 23.34
N ALA A 249 -8.81 -10.98 23.59
CA ALA A 249 -8.89 -9.56 23.25
C ALA A 249 -7.76 -8.80 23.96
N PRO A 250 -7.21 -7.72 23.37
CA PRO A 250 -6.23 -6.88 24.05
C PRO A 250 -6.75 -6.49 25.44
N ILE A 251 -5.90 -6.44 26.47
CA ILE A 251 -6.31 -6.11 27.86
C ILE A 251 -7.14 -4.82 27.93
N GLY A 252 -6.83 -3.83 27.08
CA GLY A 252 -7.63 -2.60 26.94
C GLY A 252 -9.06 -2.84 26.45
N HIS A 253 -9.28 -3.77 25.52
CA HIS A 253 -10.61 -4.16 25.06
C HIS A 253 -11.37 -4.97 26.12
N VAL A 254 -10.68 -5.83 26.87
CA VAL A 254 -11.30 -6.59 27.98
C VAL A 254 -11.78 -5.64 29.08
N ASN A 255 -10.96 -4.65 29.45
CA ASN A 255 -11.34 -3.63 30.44
C ASN A 255 -12.45 -2.70 29.91
N ALA A 256 -12.42 -2.34 28.63
CA ALA A 256 -13.46 -1.54 28.01
C ALA A 256 -14.82 -2.26 27.97
N LEU A 257 -14.84 -3.55 27.62
CA LEU A 257 -16.07 -4.35 27.61
C LEU A 257 -16.61 -4.54 29.04
N ALA A 258 -15.75 -4.83 30.02
CA ALA A 258 -16.16 -4.90 31.42
C ALA A 258 -16.75 -3.57 31.92
N CYS A 259 -16.17 -2.44 31.51
CA CYS A 259 -16.72 -1.11 31.82
C CYS A 259 -18.09 -0.89 31.17
N VAL A 260 -18.31 -1.35 29.93
CA VAL A 260 -19.60 -1.22 29.26
C VAL A 260 -20.64 -2.14 29.91
N ASP A 261 -20.28 -3.38 30.23
CA ASP A 261 -21.18 -4.34 30.91
C ASP A 261 -21.62 -3.82 32.28
N ASP A 262 -20.73 -3.21 33.06
CA ASP A 262 -21.06 -2.53 34.31
C ASP A 262 -21.94 -1.30 34.08
N LEU A 263 -21.61 -0.47 33.09
CA LEU A 263 -22.36 0.75 32.78
C LEU A 263 -23.80 0.45 32.35
N LEU A 264 -24.02 -0.62 31.60
CA LEU A 264 -25.34 -1.06 31.12
C LEU A 264 -26.27 -1.52 32.26
N GLN A 265 -25.72 -1.90 33.42
CA GLN A 265 -26.50 -2.28 34.60
C GLN A 265 -26.98 -1.06 35.41
N ARG A 266 -26.45 0.13 35.14
CA ARG A 266 -26.80 1.36 35.86
C ARG A 266 -28.09 1.98 35.31
N PRO A 267 -28.80 2.80 36.11
CA PRO A 267 -29.96 3.55 35.62
C PRO A 267 -29.60 4.46 34.43
N ASP A 268 -30.53 4.64 33.49
CA ASP A 268 -30.30 5.39 32.24
C ASP A 268 -29.76 6.82 32.47
N ALA A 269 -30.21 7.49 33.53
CA ALA A 269 -29.72 8.82 33.91
C ALA A 269 -28.25 8.82 34.36
N GLU A 270 -27.79 7.75 35.01
CA GLU A 270 -26.39 7.62 35.41
C GLU A 270 -25.49 7.24 34.24
N LEU A 271 -26.00 6.38 33.34
CA LEU A 271 -25.35 6.04 32.08
C LEU A 271 -25.15 7.30 31.23
N ASP A 272 -26.20 8.11 31.09
CA ASP A 272 -26.15 9.37 30.34
C ASP A 272 -25.13 10.34 30.93
N ARG A 273 -25.17 10.53 32.26
CA ARG A 273 -24.20 11.38 32.97
C ARG A 273 -22.77 10.91 32.75
N PHE A 274 -22.49 9.61 32.92
CA PHE A 274 -21.15 9.06 32.72
C PHE A 274 -20.67 9.27 31.28
N CYS A 275 -21.51 9.01 30.28
CA CYS A 275 -21.15 9.24 28.89
C CYS A 275 -20.89 10.73 28.60
N ALA A 276 -21.70 11.63 29.16
CA ALA A 276 -21.53 13.08 29.02
C ALA A 276 -20.23 13.58 29.67
N GLU A 277 -19.84 13.05 30.83
CA GLU A 277 -18.54 13.34 31.49
C GLU A 277 -17.35 13.02 30.57
N TRP A 278 -17.48 11.98 29.74
CA TRP A 278 -16.50 11.60 28.71
C TRP A 278 -16.74 12.25 27.35
N SER A 279 -17.46 13.38 27.30
CA SER A 279 -17.76 14.15 26.09
C SER A 279 -18.57 13.39 25.03
N VAL A 280 -19.40 12.44 25.44
CA VAL A 280 -20.35 11.72 24.59
C VAL A 280 -21.78 12.04 25.05
N PRO A 281 -22.31 13.25 24.78
CA PRO A 281 -23.66 13.61 25.18
C PRO A 281 -24.71 12.83 24.38
N ARG A 282 -25.91 12.67 24.95
CA ARG A 282 -27.02 12.02 24.27
C ARG A 282 -27.60 12.91 23.18
N GLU A 283 -27.79 12.30 22.01
CA GLU A 283 -28.51 12.91 20.91
C GLU A 283 -29.83 12.15 20.69
N ASP A 284 -30.94 12.85 20.89
CA ASP A 284 -32.28 12.29 20.71
C ASP A 284 -32.66 12.30 19.22
N ALA A 285 -32.20 11.28 18.51
CA ALA A 285 -32.62 11.01 17.13
C ALA A 285 -33.63 9.84 17.10
N PRO A 286 -34.67 9.91 16.26
CA PRO A 286 -35.69 8.85 16.17
C PRO A 286 -35.15 7.55 15.57
N ALA A 287 -34.01 7.60 14.86
CA ALA A 287 -33.38 6.44 14.24
C ALA A 287 -31.84 6.59 14.19
N MET A 288 -31.14 5.46 14.20
CA MET A 288 -29.69 5.42 13.99
C MET A 288 -29.32 5.69 12.53
N SER A 289 -28.22 6.41 12.30
CA SER A 289 -27.61 6.40 10.97
C SER A 289 -27.06 5.00 10.64
N ARG A 290 -26.79 4.73 9.37
CA ARG A 290 -26.17 3.46 8.94
C ARG A 290 -24.81 3.21 9.61
N THR A 291 -24.09 4.29 9.95
CA THR A 291 -22.79 4.20 10.65
C THR A 291 -22.99 3.81 12.11
N ASP A 292 -23.95 4.46 12.80
CA ASP A 292 -24.27 4.18 14.20
C ASP A 292 -24.80 2.75 14.37
N ALA A 293 -25.68 2.30 13.46
CA ALA A 293 -26.22 0.94 13.47
C ALA A 293 -25.10 -0.11 13.33
N ARG A 294 -24.10 0.14 12.48
CA ARG A 294 -22.94 -0.76 12.34
C ARG A 294 -22.04 -0.76 13.58
N ARG A 295 -21.84 0.40 14.22
CA ARG A 295 -21.06 0.52 15.46
C ARG A 295 -21.75 -0.20 16.62
N GLY A 296 -23.05 0.02 16.79
CA GLY A 296 -23.87 -0.66 17.80
C GLY A 296 -23.95 -2.16 17.58
N TRP A 297 -24.15 -2.62 16.34
CA TRP A 297 -24.14 -4.05 16.05
C TRP A 297 -22.79 -4.71 16.34
N ARG A 298 -21.68 -4.03 16.07
CA ARG A 298 -20.34 -4.54 16.42
C ARG A 298 -20.15 -4.65 17.93
N LEU A 299 -20.56 -3.63 18.69
CA LEU A 299 -20.50 -3.69 20.15
C LEU A 299 -21.35 -4.85 20.67
N ARG A 300 -22.59 -4.99 20.18
CA ARG A 300 -23.51 -6.07 20.54
C ARG A 300 -22.94 -7.48 20.38
N LEU A 301 -22.09 -7.70 19.37
CA LEU A 301 -21.44 -9.01 19.15
C LEU A 301 -20.33 -9.31 20.16
N LEU A 302 -19.87 -8.32 20.92
CA LEU A 302 -18.79 -8.43 21.90
C LEU A 302 -19.29 -8.45 23.35
N LEU A 303 -20.52 -7.98 23.59
CA LEU A 303 -21.14 -7.96 24.92
C LEU A 303 -21.46 -9.37 25.42
N SER A 304 -21.51 -9.52 26.74
CA SER A 304 -22.06 -10.72 27.37
C SER A 304 -23.56 -10.89 27.05
N PRO A 305 -24.12 -12.11 27.11
CA PRO A 305 -25.53 -12.34 26.80
C PRO A 305 -26.51 -11.47 27.63
N GLU A 306 -26.18 -11.21 28.88
CA GLU A 306 -26.96 -10.33 29.77
C GLU A 306 -26.86 -8.86 29.34
N ALA A 307 -25.65 -8.39 29.05
CA ALA A 307 -25.42 -7.03 28.56
C ALA A 307 -26.06 -6.78 27.18
N VAL A 308 -26.19 -7.80 26.32
CA VAL A 308 -26.92 -7.68 25.06
C VAL A 308 -28.40 -7.34 25.29
N ALA A 309 -29.05 -8.00 26.25
CA ALA A 309 -30.46 -7.74 26.56
C ALA A 309 -30.66 -6.32 27.11
N LEU A 310 -29.77 -5.89 28.02
CA LEU A 310 -29.77 -4.53 28.55
C LEU A 310 -29.55 -3.50 27.44
N PHE A 311 -28.53 -3.71 26.59
CA PHE A 311 -28.23 -2.82 25.46
C PHE A 311 -29.40 -2.73 24.47
N ASP A 312 -30.03 -3.84 24.11
CA ASP A 312 -31.15 -3.85 23.17
C ASP A 312 -32.42 -3.17 23.73
N SER A 313 -32.56 -3.10 25.06
CA SER A 313 -33.67 -2.42 25.73
C SER A 313 -33.54 -0.89 25.77
N LEU A 314 -32.33 -0.36 25.53
CA LEU A 314 -32.05 1.07 25.59
C LEU A 314 -32.69 1.85 24.43
N PRO A 315 -33.10 3.12 24.65
CA PRO A 315 -33.49 4.03 23.60
C PRO A 315 -32.41 4.17 22.51
N VAL A 316 -32.81 4.60 21.31
CA VAL A 316 -31.88 4.77 20.17
C VAL A 316 -30.72 5.70 20.51
N GLY A 317 -30.99 6.83 21.18
CA GLY A 317 -29.98 7.79 21.62
C GLY A 317 -28.96 7.15 22.57
N ALA A 318 -29.43 6.41 23.58
CA ALA A 318 -28.58 5.71 24.55
C ALA A 318 -27.71 4.62 23.90
N ARG A 319 -28.27 3.80 23.00
CA ARG A 319 -27.49 2.78 22.28
C ARG A 319 -26.37 3.41 21.44
N ARG A 320 -26.65 4.54 20.77
CA ARG A 320 -25.64 5.29 20.03
C ARG A 320 -24.57 5.85 20.96
N GLN A 321 -24.98 6.41 22.09
CA GLN A 321 -24.10 6.99 23.11
C GLN A 321 -23.10 5.96 23.65
N VAL A 322 -23.57 4.80 24.10
CA VAL A 322 -22.72 3.70 24.59
C VAL A 322 -21.79 3.16 23.49
N SER A 323 -22.31 3.03 22.27
CA SER A 323 -21.50 2.57 21.13
C SER A 323 -20.36 3.54 20.83
N THR A 324 -20.62 4.84 20.84
CA THR A 324 -19.61 5.88 20.64
C THR A 324 -18.59 5.88 21.77
N LEU A 325 -19.03 5.80 23.03
CA LEU A 325 -18.15 5.71 24.18
C LEU A 325 -17.16 4.54 24.05
N TYR A 326 -17.65 3.35 23.68
CA TYR A 326 -16.79 2.18 23.49
C TYR A 326 -15.76 2.39 22.37
N HIS A 327 -16.20 2.77 21.16
CA HIS A 327 -15.34 2.83 19.98
C HIS A 327 -14.39 4.03 19.95
N ASP A 328 -14.80 5.17 20.52
CA ASP A 328 -14.06 6.42 20.38
C ASP A 328 -13.35 6.84 21.68
N VAL A 329 -13.74 6.32 22.85
CA VAL A 329 -13.14 6.66 24.16
C VAL A 329 -12.48 5.46 24.83
N LEU A 330 -13.23 4.39 25.13
CA LEU A 330 -12.72 3.29 25.97
C LEU A 330 -11.70 2.41 25.25
N THR A 331 -11.80 2.30 23.93
CA THR A 331 -10.84 1.56 23.09
C THR A 331 -9.78 2.47 22.48
N TRP A 332 -9.67 3.73 22.93
CA TRP A 332 -8.66 4.65 22.45
C TRP A 332 -7.25 4.14 22.80
N GLU A 333 -6.48 3.80 21.77
CA GLU A 333 -5.07 3.47 21.92
C GLU A 333 -4.24 4.75 22.06
N ARG A 334 -3.40 4.79 23.10
CA ARG A 334 -2.50 5.92 23.38
C ARG A 334 -1.67 6.24 22.13
N PRO A 335 -1.72 7.46 21.57
CA PRO A 335 -0.85 7.86 20.48
C PRO A 335 0.59 7.74 20.97
N ALA A 336 1.48 7.31 20.08
CA ALA A 336 2.91 7.25 20.35
C ALA A 336 3.37 8.61 20.92
N ARG A 337 4.21 8.57 21.97
CA ARG A 337 4.68 9.70 22.82
C ARG A 337 5.13 11.00 22.10
N GLU A 338 5.21 11.04 20.77
CA GLU A 338 5.68 12.21 20.01
C GLU A 338 4.63 13.34 19.89
N GLU A 339 3.33 13.11 20.16
CA GLU A 339 2.28 14.15 20.03
C GLU A 339 2.06 15.06 21.27
N ILE A 340 2.77 14.86 22.39
CA ILE A 340 2.71 15.76 23.56
C ILE A 340 3.89 16.75 23.55
N THR A 341 4.17 17.37 22.40
CA THR A 341 5.15 18.48 22.29
C THR A 341 4.48 19.84 22.07
N GLY A 342 3.15 19.91 22.21
CA GLY A 342 2.37 21.15 22.14
C GLY A 342 2.11 21.85 23.48
N ILE A 343 2.68 21.37 24.60
CA ILE A 343 2.62 22.13 25.86
C ILE A 343 3.72 23.18 25.79
N VAL A 344 3.33 24.41 25.44
CA VAL A 344 4.14 25.61 25.66
C VAL A 344 4.51 25.64 27.15
N PRO A 345 5.80 25.57 27.54
CA PRO A 345 6.17 25.73 28.94
C PRO A 345 5.72 27.11 29.42
N ALA A 346 5.13 27.18 30.61
CA ALA A 346 4.73 28.44 31.22
C ALA A 346 5.95 29.39 31.26
N PRO A 347 5.78 30.69 30.93
CA PRO A 347 6.89 31.63 30.99
C PRO A 347 7.45 31.69 32.41
N GLU A 348 8.78 31.63 32.53
CA GLU A 348 9.48 31.72 33.82
C GLU A 348 9.08 33.02 34.56
N PRO A 349 8.90 32.96 35.89
CA PRO A 349 8.67 34.17 36.67
C PRO A 349 9.91 35.07 36.60
N VAL A 350 9.73 36.28 36.07
CA VAL A 350 10.74 37.34 36.08
C VAL A 350 11.09 37.65 37.53
N ILE A 351 12.24 37.17 38.00
CA ILE A 351 12.82 37.59 39.27
C ILE A 351 13.31 39.02 39.06
N ALA A 352 12.53 39.98 39.54
CA ALA A 352 12.95 41.36 39.65
C ALA A 352 14.16 41.43 40.59
N ALA A 353 15.33 41.74 40.04
CA ALA A 353 16.49 42.11 40.83
C ALA A 353 16.15 43.39 41.61
N ARG A 354 15.94 43.24 42.92
CA ARG A 354 15.99 44.36 43.86
C ARG A 354 17.44 44.82 44.00
N GLN A 355 17.60 46.13 43.95
CA GLN A 355 18.82 46.90 44.10
C GLN A 355 19.60 46.56 45.38
N ALA A 356 20.92 46.60 45.26
CA ALA A 356 21.84 47.18 46.25
C ALA A 356 22.99 47.85 45.48
#